data_AF-A0A536D0W9-F1
#
_entry.id   AF-A0A536D0W9-F1
#
_cell.length_a   1.000
_cell.length_b   1.000
_cell.length_c   1.000
_cell.angle_alpha   90.00
_cell.angle_beta   90.00
_cell.angle_gamma   90.00
#
_symmetry.space_group_name_H-M   'P 1'
#
loop_
_entity.id
_entity.type
_entity.pdbx_description
1 polymer ?
#
loop_
_entity_poly.entity_id
_entity_poly.type
_entity_poly.pdbx_seq_one_letter_code
_entity_poly.pdbx_strand_id
1 'polypeptide(L)' 'MSARTITIGRRVVGDGQPCFVIAEGGVNHNGDALLAGDLVRIAADCKADAVKFQKRTIDQLLTRAAL' A
#
# COMPACT_ATOMS: atom_id res chain seq x y z
N MET A 1 19.33 -11.16 -21.23
CA MET A 1 18.64 -9.90 -20.84
C MET A 1 19.26 -9.41 -19.54
N SER A 2 19.47 -8.10 -19.37
CA SER A 2 19.96 -7.57 -18.09
C SER A 2 18.85 -7.65 -17.04
N ALA A 3 19.17 -8.15 -15.84
CA ALA A 3 18.22 -8.24 -14.73
C ALA A 3 17.79 -6.83 -14.28
N ARG A 4 16.49 -6.61 -14.14
CA ARG A 4 15.90 -5.34 -13.69
C ARG A 4 15.53 -5.43 -12.23
N THR A 5 16.13 -4.56 -11.42
CA THR A 5 15.83 -4.46 -9.99
C THR A 5 15.74 -3.01 -9.52
N ILE A 6 14.98 -2.80 -8.45
CA ILE A 6 14.90 -1.54 -7.71
C ILE A 6 15.00 -1.83 -6.20
N THR A 7 15.39 -0.82 -5.42
CA THR A 7 15.39 -0.92 -3.95
C THR A 7 14.21 -0.17 -3.37
N ILE A 8 13.39 -0.84 -2.57
CA ILE A 8 12.29 -0.25 -1.81
C ILE A 8 12.59 -0.43 -0.32
N GLY A 9 12.94 0.66 0.35
CA GLY A 9 13.39 0.63 1.75
C GLY A 9 14.62 -0.28 1.91
N ARG A 10 14.43 -1.44 2.53
CA ARG A 10 15.48 -2.45 2.78
C ARG A 10 15.38 -3.69 1.88
N ARG A 11 14.43 -3.74 0.95
CA ARG A 11 14.20 -4.89 0.05
C ARG A 11 14.64 -4.54 -1.38
N VAL A 12 15.30 -5.49 -2.04
CA VAL A 12 15.51 -5.45 -3.50
C VAL A 12 14.32 -6.15 -4.15
N VAL A 13 13.70 -5.51 -5.14
CA VAL A 13 12.51 -6.00 -5.85
C VAL A 13 12.81 -6.08 -7.34
N GLY A 14 12.46 -7.19 -7.97
CA GLY A 14 12.67 -7.41 -9.40
C GLY A 14 13.16 -8.82 -9.71
N ASP A 15 13.87 -8.97 -10.81
CA ASP A 15 14.29 -10.28 -11.33
C ASP A 15 15.13 -11.07 -10.31
N GLY A 16 14.76 -12.34 -10.09
CA GLY A 16 15.47 -13.24 -9.18
C GLY A 16 15.26 -12.97 -7.68
N GLN A 17 14.44 -11.98 -7.31
CA GLN A 17 14.10 -11.68 -5.91
C GLN A 17 12.77 -12.33 -5.51
N PRO A 18 12.53 -12.58 -4.21
CA PRO A 18 11.21 -12.98 -3.72
C PRO A 18 10.12 -11.98 -4.09
N CYS A 19 8.88 -12.46 -4.21
CA CYS A 19 7.73 -11.59 -4.46
C CYS A 19 7.61 -10.54 -3.35
N PHE A 20 7.43 -9.27 -3.74
CA PHE A 20 7.22 -8.17 -2.81
C PHE A 20 5.71 -7.98 -2.58
N VAL A 21 5.23 -8.31 -1.39
CA VAL A 21 3.80 -8.33 -1.05
C VAL A 21 3.39 -7.00 -0.41
N ILE A 22 2.47 -6.28 -1.06
CA ILE A 22 1.88 -5.05 -0.54
C ILE A 22 0.48 -5.35 -0.01
N ALA A 23 0.25 -5.12 1.28
CA ALA A 23 -1.08 -5.12 1.86
C ALA A 23 -1.78 -3.79 1.51
N GLU A 24 -2.81 -3.85 0.66
CA GLU A 24 -3.59 -2.68 0.28
C GLU A 24 -4.62 -2.33 1.37
N GLY A 25 -4.27 -1.38 2.24
CA GLY A 25 -5.21 -0.78 3.19
C GLY A 25 -6.19 0.17 2.51
N GLY A 26 -5.76 0.80 1.41
CA GLY A 26 -6.61 1.57 0.52
C GLY A 26 -7.41 2.64 1.27
N VAL A 27 -8.73 2.44 1.32
CA VAL A 27 -9.71 3.32 2.00
C VAL A 27 -10.46 2.60 3.13
N ASN A 28 -10.06 1.36 3.45
CA ASN A 28 -10.78 0.45 4.35
C ASN A 28 -10.77 0.90 5.81
N HIS A 29 -10.00 1.95 6.12
CA HIS A 29 -9.98 2.59 7.42
C HIS A 29 -11.16 3.56 7.64
N ASN A 30 -11.99 3.84 6.63
CA ASN A 30 -13.20 4.69 6.74
C ASN A 30 -12.95 6.08 7.35
N GLY A 31 -11.75 6.63 7.20
CA GLY A 31 -11.35 7.90 7.80
C GLY A 31 -10.94 7.83 9.28
N ASP A 32 -11.00 6.65 9.90
CA ASP A 32 -10.56 6.40 11.27
C ASP A 32 -9.05 6.09 11.31
N ALA A 33 -8.29 6.87 12.07
CA ALA A 33 -6.85 6.71 12.23
C ALA A 33 -6.47 5.50 13.09
N LEU A 34 -7.30 5.12 14.07
CA LEU A 34 -7.07 3.94 14.90
C LEU A 34 -7.25 2.67 14.08
N LEU A 35 -8.33 2.60 13.28
CA LEU A 35 -8.54 1.49 12.36
C LEU A 35 -7.42 1.41 11.31
N ALA A 36 -6.92 2.54 10.81
CA ALA A 36 -5.75 2.55 9.93
C ALA A 36 -4.52 1.93 10.63
N GLY A 37 -4.27 2.27 11.89
CA GLY A 37 -3.21 1.67 12.71
C GLY A 37 -3.38 0.15 12.90
N ASP A 38 -4.63 -0.31 13.08
CA ASP A 38 -4.94 -1.74 13.18
C ASP A 38 -4.63 -2.49 11.88
N LEU A 39 -4.96 -1.90 10.72
CA LEU A 39 -4.63 -2.47 9.41
C LEU A 39 -3.11 -2.60 9.22
N VAL A 40 -2.32 -1.62 9.70
CA VAL A 40 -0.85 -1.71 9.68
C VAL A 40 -0.36 -2.87 10.54
N ARG A 41 -0.91 -3.04 11.75
CA ARG A 41 -0.53 -4.13 12.65
C ARG A 41 -0.84 -5.50 12.04
N ILE A 42 -2.05 -5.68 11.50
CA ILE A 42 -2.45 -6.93 10.84
C ILE A 42 -1.55 -7.23 9.64
N ALA A 43 -1.21 -6.23 8.83
CA ALA A 43 -0.29 -6.42 7.71
C ALA A 43 1.10 -6.89 8.17
N ALA A 44 1.60 -6.35 9.29
CA ALA A 44 2.87 -6.78 9.89
C ALA A 44 2.79 -8.22 10.44
N ASP A 45 1.70 -8.59 11.12
CA ASP A 45 1.46 -9.94 11.63
C ASP A 45 1.37 -10.97 10.50
N CYS A 46 0.78 -10.59 9.37
CA CYS A 46 0.76 -11.37 8.12
C CYS A 46 2.11 -11.39 7.38
N LYS A 47 3.13 -10.67 7.87
CA LYS A 47 4.46 -10.53 7.24
C LYS A 47 4.43 -9.94 5.84
N ALA A 48 3.48 -9.04 5.56
CA ALA A 48 3.52 -8.24 4.34
C ALA A 48 4.78 -7.36 4.33
N ASP A 49 5.27 -7.05 3.14
CA ASP A 49 6.52 -6.28 2.97
C ASP A 49 6.29 -4.77 3.07
N ALA A 50 5.09 -4.34 2.71
CA ALA A 50 4.62 -2.98 2.88
C ALA A 50 3.10 -2.95 3.08
N VAL A 51 2.62 -1.83 3.62
CA VAL A 51 1.20 -1.46 3.64
C VAL A 51 1.02 -0.18 2.81
N LYS A 52 -0.04 -0.11 2.01
CA LYS A 52 -0.32 1.04 1.14
C LYS A 52 -1.73 1.59 1.38
N PHE A 53 -1.82 2.91 1.52
CA PHE A 53 -3.07 3.66 1.66
C PHE A 53 -3.28 4.59 0.46
N GLN A 54 -4.52 5.05 0.27
CA GLN A 54 -4.85 6.00 -0.79
C GLN A 54 -5.00 7.41 -0.23
N LYS A 55 -4.08 8.30 -0.58
CA LYS A 55 -4.23 9.75 -0.36
C LYS A 55 -5.16 10.31 -1.42
N ARG A 56 -6.28 10.92 -1.01
CA ARG A 56 -7.30 11.46 -1.91
C ARG A 56 -7.72 12.85 -1.46
N THR A 57 -7.94 13.72 -2.44
CA THR A 57 -8.68 14.98 -2.26
C THR A 57 -9.98 14.81 -3.05
N ILE A 58 -11.13 14.87 -2.37
CA ILE A 58 -12.41 14.40 -2.94
C ILE A 58 -12.82 15.19 -4.18
N ASP A 59 -12.66 16.50 -4.15
CA ASP A 59 -12.92 17.44 -5.25
C ASP A 59 -11.98 17.25 -6.45
N GLN A 60 -10.78 16.71 -6.23
CA GLN A 60 -9.82 16.38 -7.28
C GLN A 60 -10.06 15.00 -7.88
N LEU A 61 -10.80 14.13 -7.19
CA LEU A 61 -11.00 12.73 -7.58
C LEU A 61 -12.36 12.49 -8.22
N LEU A 62 -13.42 13.08 -7.67
CA LEU A 62 -14.79 12.82 -8.08
C LEU A 62 -15.30 13.91 -9.02
N THR A 63 -16.12 13.52 -9.99
CA THR A 63 -16.89 14.49 -10.79
C THR A 63 -18.04 15.05 -9.96
N ARG A 64 -18.61 16.19 -10.35
CA ARG A 64 -19.77 16.78 -9.65
C ARG A 64 -20.97 15.83 -9.54
N ALA A 65 -21.15 14.94 -10.50
CA ALA A 65 -22.23 13.96 -10.49
C ALA A 65 -21.99 12.80 -9.50
N ALA A 66 -20.76 12.64 -9.01
CA ALA A 66 -20.34 11.57 -8.10
C ALA A 66 -20.03 12.07 -6.68
N LEU A 67 -20.18 13.37 -6.42
CA LEU A 67 -20.19 13.96 -5.08
C LEU A 67 -21.56 13.73 -4.42
#